data_AF-A0A417WSI9-F1
#
_entry.id   AF-A0A417WSI9-F1
#
_cell.length_a   1.000
_cell.length_b   1.000
_cell.length_c   1.000
_cell.angle_alpha   90.00
_cell.angle_beta   90.00
_cell.angle_gamma   90.00
#
_symmetry.space_group_name_H-M   'P 1'
#
loop_
_entity.id
_entity.type
_entity.pdbx_description
1 polymer ?
#
loop_
_entity_poly.entity_id
_entity_poly.type
_entity_poly.pdbx_seq_one_letter_code
_entity_poly.pdbx_strand_id
1 'polypeptide(L)'
;MQILFSDSDMQQYCTVNWNTTDWELKSDGYYYYKKILPKGSKTTPLFTTVTVSKNAPEDEMKDFDIIVREESLQVGYFKSADEAWSAYKKNK
;
A
#
# COMPACT_ATOMS: atom_id res chain seq x y z
N MET A 1 3.16 -0.27 -3.21
CA MET A 1 1.74 0.12 -3.23
C MET A 1 1.53 1.33 -2.33
N GLN A 2 0.75 2.31 -2.75
CA GLN A 2 0.31 3.42 -1.90
C GLN A 2 -1.22 3.42 -1.86
N ILE A 3 -1.78 3.63 -0.67
CA ILE A 3 -3.23 3.69 -0.45
C ILE A 3 -3.59 5.09 0.01
N LEU A 4 -4.54 5.73 -0.68
CA LEU A 4 -5.08 7.02 -0.30
C LEU A 4 -6.59 6.93 -0.13
N PHE A 5 -7.10 7.70 0.83
CA PHE A 5 -8.52 8.01 0.92
C PHE A 5 -8.73 9.35 0.22
N SER A 6 -9.77 9.47 -0.62
CA SER A 6 -10.06 10.71 -1.33
C SER A 6 -10.50 11.84 -0.40
N ASP A 7 -11.01 11.49 0.78
CA ASP A 7 -11.51 12.40 1.81
C ASP A 7 -10.85 12.07 3.16
N SER A 8 -10.11 13.03 3.71
CA SER A 8 -9.39 12.87 4.99
C SER A 8 -10.32 12.86 6.19
N ASP A 9 -11.47 13.52 6.12
CA ASP A 9 -12.47 13.52 7.19
C ASP A 9 -13.07 12.12 7.30
N MET A 10 -13.35 11.45 6.17
CA MET A 10 -13.79 10.05 6.20
C MET A 10 -12.68 9.08 6.60
N GLN A 11 -11.44 9.36 6.21
CA GLN A 11 -10.30 8.52 6.56
C GLN A 11 -10.13 8.35 8.07
N GLN A 12 -10.38 9.40 8.86
CA GLN A 12 -10.19 9.35 10.32
C GLN A 12 -11.13 8.33 11.01
N TYR A 13 -12.26 8.01 10.37
CA TYR A 13 -13.24 7.03 10.85
C TYR A 13 -12.96 5.62 10.34
N CYS A 14 -11.97 5.44 9.47
CA CYS A 14 -11.66 4.16 8.85
C CYS A 14 -10.52 3.45 9.59
N THR A 15 -10.66 2.13 9.71
CA THR A 15 -9.57 1.23 10.09
C THR A 15 -9.32 0.25 8.96
N VAL A 16 -8.05 -0.08 8.73
CA VAL A 16 -7.63 -1.00 7.66
C VAL A 16 -6.84 -2.14 8.27
N ASN A 17 -7.12 -3.38 7.86
CA ASN A 17 -6.43 -4.57 8.35
C ASN A 17 -5.09 -4.79 7.63
N TRP A 18 -4.11 -3.94 7.91
CA TRP A 18 -2.82 -3.99 7.25
C TRP A 18 -2.06 -5.32 7.48
N ASN A 19 -1.61 -5.94 6.39
CA ASN A 19 -0.68 -7.07 6.41
C ASN A 19 0.77 -6.58 6.59
N THR A 20 1.12 -6.20 7.82
CA THR A 20 2.50 -5.78 8.16
C THR A 20 3.49 -6.95 8.27
N THR A 21 3.00 -8.18 8.18
CA THR A 21 3.84 -9.39 8.12
C THR A 21 4.59 -9.47 6.80
N ASP A 22 3.89 -9.40 5.67
CA ASP A 22 4.50 -9.51 4.34
C ASP A 22 4.84 -8.17 3.69
N TRP A 23 4.26 -7.07 4.17
CA TRP A 23 4.50 -5.72 3.65
C TRP A 23 5.18 -4.83 4.68
N GLU A 24 5.97 -3.89 4.20
CA GLU A 24 6.65 -2.87 5.00
C GLU A 24 6.28 -1.48 4.47
N LEU A 25 5.77 -0.61 5.34
CA LEU A 25 5.58 0.81 5.01
C LEU A 25 6.91 1.54 5.14
N LYS A 26 7.33 2.24 4.08
CA LYS A 26 8.54 3.06 4.09
C LYS A 26 8.19 4.55 4.20
N SER A 27 9.21 5.36 4.50
CA SER A 27 9.08 6.80 4.74
C SER A 27 8.62 7.60 3.52
N ASP A 28 8.67 7.02 2.32
CA ASP A 28 8.12 7.59 1.10
C ASP A 28 6.60 7.42 0.96
N GLY A 29 5.95 6.78 1.93
CA GLY A 29 4.51 6.54 1.95
C GLY A 29 4.06 5.34 1.11
N TYR A 30 5.00 4.49 0.68
CA TYR A 30 4.69 3.26 -0.04
C TYR A 30 4.90 2.02 0.84
N TYR A 31 3.99 1.06 0.69
CA TYR A 31 4.15 -0.31 1.14
C TYR A 31 4.95 -1.13 0.12
N TYR A 32 5.98 -1.82 0.60
CA TYR A 32 6.85 -2.68 -0.19
C TYR A 32 6.63 -4.14 0.23
N TYR A 33 6.46 -5.02 -0.76
CA TYR A 33 6.37 -6.46 -0.50
C TYR A 33 7.76 -6.99 -0.14
N LYS A 34 7.88 -7.68 1.00
CA LYS A 34 9.19 -8.08 1.55
C LYS A 34 9.88 -9.19 0.76
N LYS A 35 9.16 -9.93 -0.08
CA LYS A 35 9.66 -11.10 -0.81
C LYS A 35 9.81 -10.79 -2.30
N ILE A 36 10.84 -11.35 -2.94
CA ILE A 36 10.94 -11.35 -4.41
C ILE A 36 9.86 -12.27 -4.98
N LEU A 37 9.11 -11.79 -5.96
CA LEU A 37 8.06 -12.57 -6.63
C LEU A 37 8.61 -13.32 -7.84
N PRO A 38 8.50 -14.66 -7.89
CA PRO A 38 8.74 -15.41 -9.10
C PRO A 38 7.70 -15.08 -10.18
N LYS A 39 8.06 -15.33 -11.45
CA LYS A 39 7.15 -15.16 -12.59
C LYS A 39 5.86 -15.95 -12.36
N GLY A 40 4.71 -15.29 -12.53
CA GLY A 40 3.38 -15.89 -12.41
C GLY A 40 2.86 -16.04 -10.97
N SER A 41 3.66 -15.68 -9.96
CA SER A 41 3.21 -15.64 -8.57
C SER A 41 2.45 -14.35 -8.26
N LYS A 42 1.70 -14.35 -7.15
CA LYS A 42 0.98 -13.17 -6.64
C LYS A 42 1.51 -12.79 -5.26
N THR A 43 1.41 -11.52 -4.91
CA THR A 43 1.60 -11.08 -3.52
C THR A 43 0.51 -11.65 -2.63
N THR A 44 0.75 -11.69 -1.34
CA THR A 44 -0.35 -11.68 -0.37
C THR A 44 -0.98 -10.28 -0.37
N PRO A 45 -2.31 -10.15 -0.16
CA PRO A 45 -2.95 -8.84 -0.13
C PRO A 45 -2.34 -7.93 0.94
N LEU A 46 -2.22 -6.63 0.63
CA LEU A 46 -1.79 -5.63 1.61
C LEU A 46 -2.86 -5.42 2.69
N PHE A 47 -4.13 -5.49 2.32
CA PHE A 47 -5.28 -5.52 3.20
C PHE A 47 -6.43 -6.21 2.47
N THR A 48 -7.48 -6.58 3.20
CA THR A 48 -8.69 -7.20 2.63
C THR A 48 -9.96 -6.47 3.05
N THR A 49 -9.87 -5.60 4.05
CA THR A 49 -11.02 -4.98 4.71
C THR A 49 -10.67 -3.57 5.14
N VAL A 50 -11.56 -2.65 4.80
CA VAL A 50 -11.64 -1.32 5.40
C VAL A 50 -12.95 -1.25 6.17
N THR A 51 -12.87 -0.85 7.44
CA THR A 51 -14.02 -0.76 8.34
C THR A 51 -14.24 0.69 8.71
N VAL A 52 -15.42 1.23 8.37
CA VAL A 52 -15.90 2.52 8.86
C VAL A 52 -16.43 2.34 10.28
N SER A 53 -15.99 3.21 11.20
CA SER A 53 -16.39 3.19 12.60
C SER A 53 -17.90 3.35 12.76
N LYS A 54 -18.50 2.54 13.63
CA LYS A 54 -19.92 2.68 14.02
C LYS A 54 -20.22 3.97 14.78
N ASN A 55 -19.17 4.64 15.27
CA ASN A 55 -19.28 5.89 16.01
C ASN A 55 -19.04 7.12 15.12
N ALA A 56 -18.86 6.94 13.81
CA ALA A 56 -18.80 8.06 12.87
C ALA A 56 -20.13 8.83 12.91
N PRO A 57 -20.13 10.15 13.12
CA PRO A 57 -21.35 10.95 13.10
C PRO A 57 -22.04 10.84 11.74
N GLU A 58 -23.37 10.67 11.73
CA GLU A 58 -24.13 10.47 10.49
C GLU A 58 -24.08 11.70 9.58
N ASP A 59 -24.03 12.89 10.17
CA ASP A 59 -23.89 14.18 9.46
C ASP A 59 -22.49 14.41 8.89
N GLU A 60 -21.49 13.66 9.36
CA GLU A 60 -20.13 13.65 8.79
C GLU A 60 -19.92 12.54 7.75
N MET A 61 -20.89 11.63 7.59
CA MET A 61 -20.80 10.52 6.64
C MET A 61 -20.92 11.01 5.20
N LYS A 62 -19.88 10.76 4.40
CA LYS A 62 -19.77 11.17 2.99
C LYS A 62 -19.33 10.00 2.13
N ASP A 63 -19.65 10.07 0.84
CA ASP A 63 -19.04 9.19 -0.15
C ASP A 63 -17.54 9.49 -0.25
N PHE A 64 -16.73 8.44 -0.31
CA PHE A 64 -15.29 8.56 -0.50
C PHE A 64 -14.76 7.35 -1.28
N ASP A 65 -13.63 7.55 -1.94
CA ASP A 65 -12.92 6.52 -2.68
C ASP A 65 -11.68 6.06 -1.91
N ILE A 66 -11.36 4.78 -2.06
CA ILE A 66 -10.06 4.22 -1.70
C ILE A 66 -9.27 4.05 -2.99
N ILE A 67 -8.22 4.84 -3.13
CA ILE A 67 -7.37 4.86 -4.31
C ILE A 67 -6.14 4.00 -4.04
N VAL A 68 -5.96 2.96 -4.84
CA VAL A 68 -4.81 2.06 -4.79
C VAL A 68 -3.87 2.39 -5.94
N ARG A 69 -2.64 2.81 -5.63
CA ARG A 69 -1.56 2.98 -6.61
C ARG A 69 -0.55 1.86 -6.46
N GLU A 70 -0.26 1.19 -7.55
CA GLU A 70 0.67 0.07 -7.58
C GLU A 70 1.85 0.39 -8.49
N GLU A 71 3.05 0.13 -7.97
CA GLU A 71 4.28 0.16 -8.74
C GLU A 71 4.99 -1.18 -8.53
N SER A 72 5.61 -1.65 -9.59
CA SER A 72 6.45 -2.84 -9.56
C SER A 72 7.72 -2.60 -10.37
N LEU A 73 8.75 -3.36 -10.05
CA LEU A 73 9.99 -3.37 -10.79
C LEU A 73 10.47 -4.82 -10.92
N GLN A 74 11.21 -5.11 -11.98
CA GLN A 74 11.89 -6.39 -12.08
C GLN A 74 13.21 -6.35 -11.30
N VAL A 75 13.32 -7.15 -10.25
CA VAL A 75 14.52 -7.20 -9.40
C VAL A 75 15.78 -7.63 -10.17
N GLY A 76 15.64 -8.42 -11.24
CA GLY A 76 16.76 -8.77 -12.12
C GLY A 76 17.90 -9.48 -11.36
N TYR A 77 19.10 -8.91 -11.41
CA TYR A 77 20.30 -9.44 -10.74
C TYR A 77 20.50 -8.91 -9.32
N PHE A 78 19.64 -8.00 -8.84
CA PHE A 78 19.75 -7.43 -7.51
C PHE A 78 19.25 -8.41 -6.44
N LYS A 79 19.73 -8.25 -5.20
CA LYS A 79 19.38 -9.17 -4.10
C LYS A 79 18.10 -8.73 -3.37
N SER A 80 17.65 -7.50 -3.61
CA SER A 80 16.47 -6.94 -2.95
C SER A 80 15.79 -5.87 -3.81
N ALA A 81 14.54 -5.55 -3.48
CA ALA A 81 13.83 -4.43 -4.08
C ALA A 81 14.53 -3.09 -3.81
N ASP A 82 15.20 -2.94 -2.66
CA ASP A 82 15.89 -1.69 -2.30
C ASP A 82 17.11 -1.41 -3.17
N GLU A 83 17.92 -2.44 -3.43
CA GLU A 83 19.04 -2.32 -4.35
C GLU A 83 18.55 -1.95 -5.75
N ALA A 84 17.50 -2.62 -6.21
CA ALA A 84 16.96 -2.42 -7.55
C ALA A 84 16.30 -1.04 -7.73
N TRP A 85 15.53 -0.56 -6.74
CA TRP A 85 14.98 0.80 -6.75
C TRP A 85 16.06 1.87 -6.67
N SER A 86 17.10 1.66 -5.86
CA SER A 86 18.23 2.58 -5.76
C SER A 86 18.98 2.69 -7.09
N ALA A 87 19.16 1.57 -7.80
CA ALA A 87 19.76 1.55 -9.13
C ALA A 87 18.87 2.24 -10.17
N TYR A 88 17.55 2.00 -10.16
CA TYR A 88 16.60 2.68 -11.05
C TYR A 88 16.63 4.20 -10.88
N LYS A 89 16.59 4.69 -9.63
CA LYS A 89 16.59 6.13 -9.32
C LYS A 89 17.89 6.83 -9.75
N LYS A 90 19.03 6.15 -9.73
CA LYS A 90 20.32 6.70 -10.19
C LYS A 90 20.41 6.87 -11.71
N ASN A 91 19.59 6.14 -12.48
CA ASN A 91 19.62 6.13 -13.94
C ASN A 91 18.41 6.87 -14.56
N LYS A 92 17.66 7.62 -13.75
CA LYS A 92 16.60 8.55 -14.17
C LYS A 92 17.18 9.94 -14.40
#